data_AF-A0A2N1YLR4-F1
#
_entry.id   AF-A0A2N1YLR4-F1
#
_cell.length_a   1.000
_cell.length_b   1.000
_cell.length_c   1.000
_cell.angle_alpha   90.00
_cell.angle_beta   90.00
_cell.angle_gamma   90.00
#
_symmetry.space_group_name_H-M   'P 1'
#
loop_
_entity.id
_entity.type
_entity.pdbx_description
1 polymer ?
#
loop_
_entity_poly.entity_id
_entity_poly.type
_entity_poly.pdbx_seq_one_letter_code
_entity_poly.pdbx_strand_id
1 'polypeptide(L)'
;MKRILSLALLSLLLTGCALSRSNIAEHDPLDNFGPMLAAAAEERNILLLCGDTDWPELPPQAVPFAGDDLWERLRSGFRFDLDQDNPRISAQRAWFVRNPQYIERVTTRAQRYLFHIVEQAEQKNVPMEMALLPIVESAFDPFAYSHGRASGPWQFI
;
A
#
# COMPACT_ATOMS: atom_id res chain seq x y z
N MET A 1 49.85 8.62 36.32
CA MET A 1 48.69 7.71 36.50
C MET A 1 47.36 8.32 36.06
N LYS A 2 47.00 9.56 36.46
CA LYS A 2 45.72 10.19 36.07
C LYS A 2 45.50 10.37 34.55
N ARG A 3 46.55 10.64 33.76
CA ARG A 3 46.47 10.82 32.30
C ARG A 3 46.17 9.52 31.52
N ILE A 4 46.58 8.37 32.05
CA ILE A 4 46.33 7.06 31.43
C ILE A 4 44.89 6.63 31.68
N LEU A 5 44.34 6.98 32.85
CA LEU A 5 42.93 6.74 33.19
C LEU A 5 41.96 7.53 32.28
N SER A 6 42.32 8.76 31.88
CA SER A 6 41.52 9.60 31.00
C SER A 6 41.46 9.09 29.55
N LEU A 7 42.53 8.47 29.06
CA LEU A 7 42.57 7.90 27.70
C LEU A 7 41.75 6.60 27.60
N ALA A 8 41.72 5.78 28.66
CA ALA A 8 40.92 4.56 28.70
C ALA A 8 39.41 4.83 28.81
N LEU A 9 39.01 5.96 29.41
CA LEU A 9 37.59 6.35 29.51
C LEU A 9 37.05 6.88 28.17
N LEU A 10 37.91 7.44 27.32
CA LEU A 10 37.53 7.99 26.01
C LEU A 10 37.36 6.89 24.95
N SER A 11 38.12 5.79 25.01
CA SER A 11 37.98 4.66 24.08
C SER A 11 36.71 3.82 24.31
N LEU A 12 36.19 3.79 25.54
CA LEU A 12 34.95 3.09 25.89
C LEU A 12 33.68 3.79 25.36
N LEU A 13 33.77 5.09 25.04
CA LEU A 13 32.63 5.88 24.54
C LEU A 13 32.46 5.83 23.01
N LEU A 14 33.46 5.35 22.26
CA LEU A 14 33.43 5.32 20.79
C LEU A 14 33.01 3.97 20.17
N THR A 15 32.70 2.94 20.96
CA THR A 15 32.29 1.61 20.44
C THR A 15 30.77 1.46 20.22
N GLY A 16 30.01 2.54 20.28
CA GLY A 16 28.54 2.53 20.21
C GLY A 16 27.95 2.91 18.86
N CYS A 17 28.40 2.35 17.73
CA CYS A 17 27.75 2.57 16.42
C CYS A 17 27.97 1.39 15.46
N ALA A 18 27.54 0.19 15.84
CA ALA A 18 27.38 -0.91 14.87
C ALA A 18 26.27 -1.87 15.31
N LEU A 19 25.11 -1.35 15.69
CA LEU A 19 23.87 -2.14 15.65
C LEU A 19 23.30 -1.98 14.24
N SER A 20 23.87 -2.71 13.29
CA SER A 20 23.26 -2.91 11.98
C SER A 20 21.98 -3.70 12.20
N ARG A 21 20.85 -2.99 12.29
CA ARG A 21 19.53 -3.61 12.26
C ARG A 21 19.37 -4.12 10.84
N SER A 22 19.66 -5.40 10.63
CA SER A 22 19.14 -6.13 9.50
C SER A 22 17.62 -6.07 9.59
N ASN A 23 16.99 -5.12 8.90
CA ASN A 23 15.58 -5.21 8.54
C ASN A 23 15.48 -6.37 7.57
N ILE A 24 15.49 -7.59 8.10
CA ILE A 24 14.85 -8.70 7.40
C ILE A 24 13.38 -8.27 7.37
N ALA A 25 12.85 -8.02 6.19
CA ALA A 25 11.42 -7.86 5.99
C ALA A 25 10.77 -9.12 6.57
N GLU A 26 10.34 -9.05 7.82
CA GLU A 26 9.68 -10.14 8.50
C GLU A 26 8.32 -10.26 7.82
N HIS A 27 8.19 -11.26 6.95
CA HIS A 27 6.97 -11.55 6.23
C HIS A 27 5.91 -11.93 7.26
N ASP A 28 5.00 -10.99 7.55
CA ASP A 28 3.89 -11.24 8.46
C ASP A 28 3.08 -12.43 7.90
N PRO A 29 2.71 -13.43 8.70
CA PRO A 29 1.82 -14.49 8.27
C PRO A 29 0.52 -13.98 7.63
N LEU A 30 0.06 -12.79 8.03
CA LEU A 30 -1.10 -12.11 7.45
C LEU A 30 -0.84 -11.52 6.04
N ASP A 31 0.42 -11.36 5.62
CA ASP A 31 0.80 -10.93 4.27
C ASP A 31 0.75 -12.07 3.24
N ASN A 32 0.52 -13.31 3.69
CA ASN A 32 0.31 -14.44 2.79
C ASN A 32 -1.11 -14.39 2.19
N PHE A 33 -1.37 -13.38 1.35
CA PHE A 33 -2.38 -13.51 0.33
C PHE A 33 -1.98 -14.70 -0.53
N GLY A 34 -2.80 -15.75 -0.53
CA GLY A 34 -2.68 -16.85 -1.48
C GLY A 34 -2.60 -16.31 -2.92
N PRO A 35 -2.26 -17.15 -3.93
CA PRO A 35 -1.69 -16.76 -5.23
C PRO A 35 -2.61 -15.90 -6.11
N MET A 36 -2.90 -14.66 -5.68
CA MET A 36 -3.73 -13.69 -6.38
C MET A 36 -2.88 -12.89 -7.36
N LEU A 37 -1.66 -12.48 -6.97
CA LEU A 37 -0.70 -11.83 -7.87
C LEU A 37 0.05 -12.81 -8.78
N ALA A 38 0.31 -14.04 -8.31
CA ALA A 38 1.09 -15.01 -9.08
C ALA A 38 0.39 -15.45 -10.39
N ALA A 39 -0.94 -15.32 -10.47
CA ALA A 39 -1.71 -15.69 -11.65
C ALA A 39 -1.89 -14.56 -12.68
N ALA A 40 -1.41 -13.34 -12.39
CA ALA A 40 -1.61 -12.17 -13.27
C ALA A 40 -0.34 -11.70 -14.00
N ALA A 41 0.83 -12.23 -13.65
CA ALA A 41 2.09 -11.85 -14.31
C ALA A 41 2.38 -12.75 -15.53
N GLU A 42 1.59 -12.60 -16.59
CA GLU A 42 2.10 -12.89 -17.93
C GLU A 42 2.67 -11.56 -18.45
N GLU A 43 4.00 -11.42 -18.45
CA GLU A 43 4.79 -10.21 -18.78
C GLU A 43 4.65 -9.71 -20.24
N ARG A 44 3.51 -9.96 -20.88
CA ARG A 44 3.25 -9.51 -22.24
C ARG A 44 2.48 -8.22 -22.18
N ASN A 45 3.26 -7.14 -22.24
CA ASN A 45 2.87 -5.84 -22.78
C ASN A 45 2.33 -4.80 -21.76
N ILE A 46 3.07 -4.54 -20.69
CA ILE A 46 2.83 -3.40 -19.77
C ILE A 46 2.79 -2.06 -20.55
N LEU A 47 3.54 -1.94 -21.66
CA LEU A 47 3.59 -0.74 -22.48
C LEU A 47 2.33 -0.50 -23.35
N LEU A 48 1.46 -1.51 -23.52
CA LEU A 48 0.24 -1.40 -24.34
C LEU A 48 -1.01 -1.02 -23.52
N LEU A 49 -0.92 -1.04 -22.20
CA LEU A 49 -2.01 -0.59 -21.30
C LEU A 49 -2.02 0.94 -21.09
N CYS A 50 -0.90 1.61 -21.37
CA CYS A 50 -0.81 3.07 -21.36
C CYS A 50 -1.20 3.68 -22.72
N GLY A 51 -1.65 2.87 -23.68
CA GLY A 51 -2.02 3.31 -25.03
C GLY A 51 -3.22 4.24 -24.98
N ASP A 52 -3.01 5.48 -25.43
CA ASP A 52 -3.97 6.43 -25.98
C ASP A 52 -5.40 6.26 -25.45
N THR A 53 -5.55 6.48 -24.15
CA THR A 53 -6.87 6.60 -23.55
C THR A 53 -7.25 8.06 -23.62
N ASP A 54 -8.07 8.39 -24.63
CA ASP A 54 -9.10 9.40 -24.50
C ASP A 54 -9.98 8.97 -23.32
N TRP A 55 -9.48 9.16 -22.10
CA TRP A 55 -10.30 9.12 -20.90
C TRP A 55 -11.33 10.22 -21.13
N PRO A 56 -12.64 9.90 -21.16
CA PRO A 56 -13.64 10.96 -21.28
C PRO A 56 -13.32 11.96 -20.18
N GLU A 57 -13.05 13.20 -20.59
CA GLU A 57 -12.78 14.30 -19.68
C GLU A 57 -14.09 14.55 -18.94
N LEU A 58 -14.27 13.83 -17.84
CA LEU A 58 -15.49 13.91 -17.07
C LEU A 58 -15.51 15.28 -16.41
N PRO A 59 -16.68 15.94 -16.37
CA PRO A 59 -16.83 17.18 -15.65
C PRO A 59 -16.29 16.98 -14.22
N PRO A 60 -15.62 17.97 -13.62
CA PRO A 60 -15.08 17.86 -12.27
C PRO A 60 -16.23 17.51 -11.32
N GLN A 61 -16.43 16.21 -11.07
CA GLN A 61 -17.33 15.76 -10.03
C GLN A 61 -16.49 15.73 -8.76
N ALA A 62 -16.05 16.92 -8.36
CA ALA A 62 -15.93 17.20 -6.95
C ALA A 62 -17.36 17.15 -6.43
N VAL A 63 -17.88 15.94 -6.19
CA VAL A 63 -19.06 15.79 -5.35
C VAL A 63 -18.64 16.45 -4.06
N PRO A 64 -19.24 17.59 -3.65
CA PRO A 64 -18.87 18.21 -2.39
C PRO A 64 -19.28 17.22 -1.32
N PHE A 65 -18.33 16.43 -0.84
CA PHE A 65 -18.61 15.44 0.18
C PHE A 65 -18.81 16.21 1.49
N ALA A 66 -20.08 16.34 1.88
CA ALA A 66 -20.50 17.07 3.07
C ALA A 66 -20.49 16.20 4.35
N GLY A 67 -19.95 14.98 4.26
CA GLY A 67 -19.83 14.07 5.40
C GLY A 67 -18.45 14.15 6.07
N ASP A 68 -18.39 13.68 7.31
CA ASP A 68 -17.14 13.58 8.07
C ASP A 68 -16.46 12.19 7.92
N ASP A 69 -17.11 11.23 7.23
CA ASP A 69 -16.60 9.85 7.07
C ASP A 69 -15.83 9.65 5.76
N LEU A 70 -14.52 9.42 5.86
CA LEU A 70 -13.64 9.13 4.74
C LEU A 70 -14.07 7.89 3.94
N TRP A 71 -14.65 6.88 4.59
CA TRP A 71 -15.09 5.66 3.90
C TRP A 71 -16.31 5.90 3.02
N GLU A 72 -17.25 6.74 3.47
CA GLU A 72 -18.40 7.13 2.68
C GLU A 72 -17.98 7.99 1.48
N ARG A 73 -17.05 8.94 1.69
CA ARG A 73 -16.43 9.71 0.60
C ARG A 73 -15.82 8.80 -0.46
N LEU A 74 -14.98 7.87 -0.02
CA LEU A 74 -14.29 6.93 -0.90
C LEU A 74 -15.29 6.07 -1.70
N ARG A 75 -16.31 5.49 -1.04
CA ARG A 75 -17.34 4.69 -1.73
C ARG A 75 -18.19 5.50 -2.70
N SER A 76 -18.45 6.77 -2.41
CA SER A 76 -19.26 7.63 -3.28
C SER A 76 -18.59 7.92 -4.63
N GLY A 77 -17.25 7.85 -4.68
CA GLY A 77 -16.47 8.03 -5.91
C GLY A 77 -16.08 6.73 -6.62
N PHE A 78 -16.71 5.60 -6.27
CA PHE A 78 -16.54 4.34 -6.98
C PHE A 78 -17.13 4.41 -8.39
N ARG A 79 -16.40 3.87 -9.37
CA ARG A 79 -16.71 3.92 -10.80
C ARG A 79 -16.59 2.56 -11.49
N PHE A 80 -16.02 1.54 -10.86
CA PHE A 80 -15.96 0.20 -11.42
C PHE A 80 -17.30 -0.50 -11.31
N ASP A 81 -17.57 -1.37 -12.29
CA ASP A 81 -18.69 -2.29 -12.20
C ASP A 81 -18.35 -3.36 -11.15
N LEU A 82 -19.04 -3.29 -10.01
CA LEU A 82 -18.87 -4.22 -8.89
C LEU A 82 -19.83 -5.41 -8.95
N ASP A 83 -20.81 -5.39 -9.86
CA ASP A 83 -21.84 -6.42 -10.04
C ASP A 83 -21.36 -7.52 -11.01
N GLN A 84 -20.12 -7.96 -10.79
CA GLN A 84 -19.47 -8.99 -11.59
C GLN A 84 -19.65 -10.38 -10.96
N ASP A 85 -20.21 -11.31 -11.72
CA ASP A 85 -20.25 -12.73 -11.32
C ASP A 85 -18.91 -13.41 -11.65
N ASN A 86 -17.94 -13.27 -10.72
CA ASN A 86 -16.61 -13.85 -10.85
C ASN A 86 -16.25 -14.67 -9.60
N PRO A 87 -16.00 -15.99 -9.74
CA PRO A 87 -15.60 -16.85 -8.63
C PRO A 87 -14.36 -16.37 -7.87
N ARG A 88 -13.41 -15.71 -8.55
CA ARG A 88 -12.20 -15.15 -7.93
C ARG A 88 -12.54 -14.00 -6.97
N ILE A 89 -13.46 -13.11 -7.37
CA ILE A 89 -13.94 -12.01 -6.53
C ILE A 89 -14.66 -12.56 -5.30
N SER A 90 -15.54 -13.55 -5.49
CA SER A 90 -16.26 -14.21 -4.40
C SER A 90 -15.33 -14.90 -3.40
N ALA A 91 -14.30 -15.61 -3.89
CA ALA A 91 -13.30 -16.24 -3.03
C ALA A 91 -12.50 -15.20 -2.23
N GLN A 92 -12.09 -14.10 -2.86
CA GLN A 92 -11.32 -13.05 -2.21
C GLN A 92 -12.14 -12.29 -1.16
N ARG A 93 -13.40 -11.97 -1.47
CA ARG A 93 -14.35 -11.40 -0.51
C ARG A 93 -14.50 -12.31 0.72
N ALA A 94 -14.69 -13.61 0.50
CA ALA A 94 -14.82 -14.58 1.58
C ALA A 94 -13.54 -14.69 2.43
N TRP A 95 -12.35 -14.51 1.82
CA TRP A 95 -11.10 -14.44 2.56
C TRP A 95 -11.06 -13.20 3.46
N PHE A 96 -11.36 -12.00 2.94
CA PHE A 96 -11.36 -10.79 3.77
C PHE A 96 -12.34 -10.88 4.95
N VAL A 97 -13.53 -11.45 4.75
CA VAL A 97 -14.51 -11.69 5.83
C VAL A 97 -13.98 -12.63 6.91
N ARG A 98 -13.20 -13.65 6.54
CA ARG A 98 -12.60 -14.60 7.49
C ARG A 98 -11.34 -14.08 8.17
N ASN A 99 -10.75 -12.97 7.70
CA ASN A 99 -9.48 -12.43 8.18
C ASN A 99 -9.64 -10.98 8.69
N PRO A 100 -10.42 -10.73 9.76
CA PRO A 100 -10.66 -9.37 10.27
C PRO A 100 -9.39 -8.68 10.77
N GLN A 101 -8.43 -9.43 11.34
CA GLN A 101 -7.12 -8.90 11.77
C GLN A 101 -6.33 -8.29 10.62
N TYR A 102 -6.47 -8.87 9.41
CA TYR A 102 -5.85 -8.31 8.22
C TYR A 102 -6.44 -6.93 7.90
N ILE A 103 -7.78 -6.79 7.95
CA ILE A 103 -8.48 -5.52 7.72
C ILE A 103 -8.07 -4.46 8.75
N GLU A 104 -8.03 -4.82 10.03
CA GLU A 104 -7.57 -3.92 11.10
C GLU A 104 -6.15 -3.41 10.84
N ARG A 105 -5.24 -4.30 10.45
CA ARG A 105 -3.86 -3.94 10.14
C ARG A 105 -3.74 -2.99 8.96
N VAL A 106 -4.39 -3.28 7.83
CA VAL A 106 -4.30 -2.41 6.65
C VAL A 106 -4.96 -1.07 6.87
N THR A 107 -6.11 -1.04 7.54
CA THR A 107 -6.79 0.22 7.87
C THR A 107 -5.94 1.06 8.82
N THR A 108 -5.28 0.44 9.82
CA THR A 108 -4.33 1.12 10.73
C THR A 108 -3.16 1.72 9.97
N ARG A 109 -2.51 0.96 9.07
CA ARG A 109 -1.40 1.46 8.23
C ARG A 109 -1.87 2.57 7.28
N ALA A 110 -3.08 2.45 6.75
CA ALA A 110 -3.66 3.41 5.82
C ALA A 110 -3.97 4.77 6.47
N GLN A 111 -4.17 4.86 7.79
CA GLN A 111 -4.56 6.10 8.49
C GLN A 111 -3.71 7.31 8.11
N ARG A 112 -2.39 7.12 7.93
CA ARG A 112 -1.46 8.20 7.61
C ARG A 112 -1.61 8.72 6.18
N TYR A 113 -2.08 7.88 5.25
CA TYR A 113 -1.98 8.13 3.81
C TYR A 113 -3.33 8.26 3.12
N LEU A 114 -4.35 7.48 3.55
CA LEU A 114 -5.58 7.29 2.79
C LEU A 114 -6.32 8.61 2.48
N PHE A 115 -6.35 9.53 3.45
CA PHE A 115 -6.95 10.85 3.23
C PHE A 115 -6.29 11.59 2.06
N HIS A 116 -4.96 11.68 2.07
CA HIS A 116 -4.21 12.33 1.00
C HIS A 116 -4.38 11.62 -0.35
N ILE A 117 -4.42 10.29 -0.33
CA ILE A 117 -4.60 9.48 -1.55
C ILE A 117 -5.97 9.75 -2.17
N VAL A 118 -7.03 9.80 -1.35
CA VAL A 118 -8.39 10.13 -1.80
C VAL A 118 -8.42 11.54 -2.40
N GLU A 119 -7.83 12.54 -1.75
CA GLU A 119 -7.74 13.90 -2.30
C GLU A 119 -7.02 13.93 -3.65
N GLN A 120 -5.90 13.21 -3.78
CA GLN A 120 -5.14 13.16 -5.03
C GLN A 120 -5.89 12.42 -6.14
N ALA A 121 -6.58 11.33 -5.80
CA ALA A 121 -7.39 10.58 -6.74
C ALA A 121 -8.54 11.45 -7.28
N GLU A 122 -9.20 12.24 -6.42
CA GLU A 122 -10.29 13.13 -6.83
C GLU A 122 -9.77 14.25 -7.72
N GLN A 123 -8.67 14.90 -7.32
CA GLN A 123 -8.02 15.96 -8.09
C GLN A 123 -7.59 15.49 -9.48
N LYS A 124 -7.21 14.21 -9.60
CA LYS A 124 -6.75 13.60 -10.85
C LYS A 124 -7.86 12.85 -11.60
N ASN A 125 -9.11 12.91 -11.14
CA ASN A 125 -10.24 12.19 -11.73
C ASN A 125 -9.99 10.67 -11.90
N VAL A 126 -9.27 10.09 -10.96
CA VAL A 126 -8.99 8.65 -10.88
C VAL A 126 -10.15 7.98 -10.12
N PRO A 127 -10.65 6.80 -10.53
CA PRO A 127 -11.61 6.02 -9.74
C PRO A 127 -11.17 5.82 -8.29
N MET A 128 -12.05 6.07 -7.32
CA MET A 128 -11.68 6.00 -5.90
C MET A 128 -11.26 4.60 -5.45
N GLU A 129 -11.70 3.54 -6.15
CA GLU A 129 -11.25 2.16 -5.88
C GLU A 129 -9.73 2.03 -5.99
N MET A 130 -9.08 2.79 -6.86
CA MET A 130 -7.62 2.76 -7.03
C MET A 130 -6.87 3.25 -5.78
N ALA A 131 -7.50 4.06 -4.93
CA ALA A 131 -6.94 4.45 -3.64
C ALA A 131 -6.77 3.25 -2.68
N LEU A 132 -7.52 2.17 -2.90
CA LEU A 132 -7.47 0.94 -2.09
C LEU A 132 -6.50 -0.11 -2.62
N LEU A 133 -5.91 0.09 -3.81
CA LEU A 133 -4.98 -0.84 -4.42
C LEU A 133 -3.81 -1.23 -3.49
N PRO A 134 -3.22 -0.32 -2.67
CA PRO A 134 -2.15 -0.68 -1.73
C PRO A 134 -2.47 -1.80 -0.73
N ILE A 135 -3.75 -2.09 -0.49
CA ILE A 135 -4.16 -3.22 0.36
C ILE A 135 -3.61 -4.51 -0.24
N VAL A 136 -3.82 -4.74 -1.54
CA VAL A 136 -3.45 -6.00 -2.19
C VAL A 136 -2.00 -6.05 -2.67
N GLU A 137 -1.32 -4.89 -2.74
CA GLU A 137 0.09 -4.81 -3.16
C GLU A 137 1.08 -4.98 -2.00
N SER A 138 0.88 -4.25 -0.90
CA SER A 138 1.82 -4.27 0.23
C SER A 138 1.16 -4.15 1.61
N ALA A 139 -0.17 -4.26 1.69
CA ALA A 139 -0.91 -3.99 2.92
C ALA A 139 -0.63 -2.58 3.47
N PHE A 140 -0.53 -1.57 2.59
CA PHE A 140 -0.18 -0.17 2.91
C PHE A 140 1.19 0.01 3.60
N ASP A 141 2.13 -0.93 3.44
CA ASP A 141 3.48 -0.76 3.99
C ASP A 141 4.31 0.21 3.12
N PRO A 142 4.73 1.37 3.67
CA PRO A 142 5.55 2.34 2.95
C PRO A 142 7.00 1.88 2.72
N PHE A 143 7.45 0.84 3.43
CA PHE A 143 8.82 0.32 3.34
C PHE A 143 8.88 -1.07 2.68
N ALA A 144 7.75 -1.56 2.15
CA ALA A 144 7.72 -2.83 1.45
C ALA A 144 8.68 -2.84 0.27
N TYR A 145 9.41 -3.93 0.11
CA TYR A 145 10.36 -4.13 -0.97
C TYR A 145 10.32 -5.58 -1.42
N SER A 146 10.06 -5.81 -2.71
CA SER A 146 9.99 -7.15 -3.27
C SER A 146 11.31 -7.60 -3.90
N HIS A 147 11.41 -8.91 -4.15
CA HIS A 147 12.53 -9.48 -4.90
C HIS A 147 12.66 -8.90 -6.32
N GLY A 148 11.54 -8.46 -6.92
CA GLY A 148 11.49 -7.80 -8.23
C GLY A 148 11.90 -6.33 -8.20
N ARG A 149 12.39 -5.81 -7.07
CA ARG A 149 12.75 -4.39 -6.83
C ARG A 149 11.58 -3.42 -6.83
N ALA A 150 10.34 -3.92 -6.81
CA ALA A 150 9.19 -3.08 -6.55
C ALA A 150 9.17 -2.61 -5.08
N SER A 151 8.74 -1.37 -4.84
CA SER A 151 8.85 -0.71 -3.54
C SER A 151 7.63 0.13 -3.15
N GLY A 152 7.44 0.27 -1.83
CA GLY A 152 6.42 1.12 -1.22
C GLY A 152 5.00 0.56 -1.27
N PRO A 153 3.99 1.40 -0.99
CA PRO A 153 2.59 0.99 -0.86
C PRO A 153 1.98 0.38 -2.13
N TRP A 154 2.40 0.87 -3.30
CA TRP A 154 1.93 0.41 -4.60
C TRP A 154 2.89 -0.55 -5.31
N GLN A 155 4.03 -0.89 -4.70
CA GLN A 155 5.02 -1.76 -5.34
C GLN A 155 5.48 -1.24 -6.72
N PHE A 156 5.84 0.05 -6.81
CA PHE A 156 6.40 0.63 -8.04
C PHE A 156 7.86 0.20 -8.24
N ILE A 157 8.26 0.03 -9.50
CA ILE A 157 9.63 -0.33 -9.95
C ILE A 157 10.39 0.92 -10.38
#